data_AF-A0A7V9U7K0-F1
#
_entry.id   AF-A0A7V9U7K0-F1
#
_cell.length_a   1.000
_cell.length_b   1.000
_cell.length_c   1.000
_cell.angle_alpha   90.00
_cell.angle_beta   90.00
_cell.angle_gamma   90.00
#
_symmetry.space_group_name_H-M   'P 1'
#
loop_
_entity.id
_entity.type
_entity.pdbx_description
1 polymer ?
#
loop_
_entity_poly.entity_id
_entity_poly.type
_entity_poly.pdbx_seq_one_letter_code
_entity_poly.pdbx_strand_id
1 'polypeptide(L)' 'VRLHGADELYVSGYTDEALDRWAEKVRRWTERGLDTYVYFDNDAKVHAPYDAMNLMRRLGPHRADVSA' A
#
# COMPACT_ATOMS: atom_id res chain seq x y z
N VAL A 1 1.47 7.77 4.27
CA VAL A 1 2.78 7.56 3.61
C VAL A 1 2.61 7.67 2.10
N ARG A 2 3.58 8.24 1.38
CA ARG A 2 3.57 8.38 -0.09
C ARG A 2 4.65 7.48 -0.70
N LEU A 3 4.26 6.70 -1.71
CA LEU A 3 5.07 5.65 -2.33
C LEU A 3 5.45 6.05 -3.75
N HIS A 4 6.75 6.05 -4.06
CA HIS A 4 7.35 6.64 -5.26
C HIS A 4 8.04 5.63 -6.20
N GLY A 5 7.81 4.32 -6.06
CA GLY A 5 8.48 3.25 -6.81
C GLY A 5 9.75 2.72 -6.12
N ALA A 6 10.34 1.65 -6.67
CA ALA A 6 11.58 1.04 -6.18
C ALA A 6 12.73 1.32 -7.18
N ASP A 7 13.67 2.16 -6.75
CA ASP A 7 15.05 2.41 -7.24
C ASP A 7 15.37 2.61 -8.74
N GLU A 8 14.40 2.60 -9.66
CA GLU A 8 14.55 3.26 -10.98
C GLU A 8 13.36 4.18 -11.25
N LEU A 9 13.64 5.48 -11.35
CA LEU A 9 12.69 6.52 -11.67
C LEU A 9 11.95 6.19 -12.99
N TYR A 10 10.64 5.93 -12.86
CA TYR A 10 9.61 5.95 -13.92
C TYR A 10 9.44 4.75 -14.87
N VAL A 11 9.81 3.51 -14.49
CA VAL A 11 9.52 2.36 -15.38
C VAL A 11 8.94 1.10 -14.71
N SER A 12 9.04 0.92 -13.40
CA SER A 12 8.52 -0.30 -12.77
C SER A 12 7.52 0.01 -11.65
N GLY A 13 6.34 -0.60 -11.74
CA GLY A 13 5.43 -0.73 -10.60
C GLY A 13 6.09 -1.47 -9.43
N TYR A 14 5.42 -1.51 -8.28
CA TYR A 14 5.93 -2.27 -7.15
C TYR A 14 5.91 -3.78 -7.44
N THR A 15 7.00 -4.48 -7.10
CA THR A 15 6.99 -5.95 -7.12
C THR A 15 6.03 -6.48 -6.06
N ASP A 16 5.59 -7.73 -6.23
CA ASP A 16 4.71 -8.39 -5.27
C ASP A 16 5.34 -8.44 -3.86
N GLU A 17 6.65 -8.70 -3.76
CA GLU A 17 7.39 -8.74 -2.50
C GLU A 17 7.47 -7.35 -1.86
N ALA A 18 7.58 -6.29 -2.68
CA ALA A 18 7.59 -4.93 -2.18
C ALA A 18 6.22 -4.55 -1.61
N LEU A 19 5.12 -4.95 -2.28
CA LEU A 19 3.76 -4.77 -1.78
C LEU A 19 3.48 -5.60 -0.52
N ASP A 20 4.05 -6.81 -0.39
CA ASP A 20 3.93 -7.62 0.82
C ASP A 20 4.58 -6.93 2.03
N ARG A 21 5.79 -6.37 1.86
CA ARG A 21 6.46 -5.60 2.91
C ARG A 21 5.66 -4.36 3.31
N TRP A 22 5.06 -3.67 2.34
CA TRP A 22 4.19 -2.54 2.63
C TRP A 22 2.92 -2.95 3.37
N ALA A 23 2.31 -4.08 3.00
CA ALA A 23 1.15 -4.62 3.70
C ALA A 23 1.48 -4.94 5.18
N GLU A 24 2.63 -5.57 5.46
CA GLU A 24 3.07 -5.82 6.84
C GLU A 24 3.23 -4.52 7.63
N LYS A 25 3.85 -3.50 7.02
CA LYS A 25 4.08 -2.21 7.68
C LYS A 25 2.77 -1.50 8.02
N VAL A 26 1.81 -1.52 7.10
CA VAL A 26 0.47 -0.94 7.31
C VAL A 26 -0.24 -1.68 8.45
N ARG A 27 -0.25 -3.02 8.46
CA ARG A 27 -0.87 -3.80 9.55
C ARG A 27 -0.28 -3.43 10.92
N ARG A 28 1.05 -3.35 11.03
CA ARG A 28 1.71 -2.96 12.29
C ARG A 28 1.34 -1.55 12.75
N TRP A 29 1.08 -0.62 11.83
CA TRP A 29 0.62 0.72 12.20
C TRP A 29 -0.84 0.72 12.66
N THR A 30 -1.71 -0.01 11.95
CA THR A 30 -3.12 -0.18 12.33
C THR A 30 -3.27 -0.90 13.67
N GLU A 31 -2.51 -1.96 13.93
CA GLU A 31 -2.48 -2.68 15.22
C GLU A 31 -2.06 -1.78 16.40
N ARG A 32 -1.34 -0.69 16.12
CA ARG A 32 -0.96 0.33 17.11
C ARG A 32 -2.03 1.42 17.30
N GLY A 33 -3.20 1.29 16.67
CA GLY A 33 -4.29 2.24 16.71
C GLY A 33 -4.07 3.50 15.87
N LEU A 34 -3.22 3.43 14.83
CA LEU A 34 -2.97 4.57 13.94
C LEU A 34 -3.83 4.52 12.68
N ASP A 35 -4.54 5.60 12.41
CA ASP A 35 -5.17 5.83 11.12
C ASP A 35 -4.11 5.92 10.02
N THR A 36 -4.13 4.97 9.09
CA THR A 36 -3.07 4.79 8.10
C THR A 36 -3.59 5.05 6.68
N TYR A 37 -3.05 6.08 6.04
CA TYR A 37 -3.37 6.46 4.66
C TYR A 37 -2.15 6.23 3.75
N VAL A 38 -2.35 5.54 2.62
CA VAL A 38 -1.29 5.23 1.63
C VAL A 38 -1.66 5.83 0.28
N TYR A 39 -0.75 6.62 -0.29
CA TYR A 39 -0.90 7.24 -1.60
C TYR A 39 0.16 6.71 -2.56
N PHE A 40 -0.26 6.21 -3.71
CA PHE A 40 0.61 5.79 -4.81
C PHE A 40 0.78 6.94 -5.79
N ASP A 41 2.02 7.30 -6.08
CA ASP A 41 2.39 8.42 -6.95
C ASP A 41 3.31 7.96 -8.10
N ASN A 42 3.41 6.65 -8.31
CA ASN A 42 4.16 6.02 -9.39
C ASN A 42 3.28 5.87 -10.65
N ASP A 43 2.76 6.99 -11.14
CA ASP A 43 1.79 7.04 -12.24
C ASP A 43 2.42 6.95 -13.64
N ALA A 44 3.75 6.91 -13.75
CA ALA A 44 4.41 6.55 -15.00
C ALA A 44 3.79 5.27 -15.54
N LYS A 45 3.21 5.35 -16.73
CA LYS A 45 2.61 4.21 -17.44
C LYS A 45 1.51 3.50 -16.64
N VAL A 46 0.68 4.23 -15.90
CA VAL A 46 -0.56 3.75 -15.24
C VAL A 46 -0.39 2.73 -14.11
N HIS A 47 0.79 2.61 -13.49
CA HIS A 47 1.02 1.59 -12.44
C HIS A 47 0.34 1.87 -11.10
N ALA A 48 0.28 3.14 -10.67
CA ALA A 48 -0.30 3.54 -9.39
C ALA A 48 -1.66 2.90 -9.03
N PRO A 49 -2.70 2.90 -9.91
CA PRO A 49 -3.98 2.26 -9.58
C PRO A 49 -3.87 0.73 -9.41
N TYR A 50 -3.03 0.05 -10.21
CA TYR A 50 -2.84 -1.40 -10.08
C TYR A 50 -2.14 -1.74 -8.77
N ASP A 51 -1.12 -0.97 -8.39
CA ASP A 51 -0.39 -1.18 -7.14
C ASP A 51 -1.28 -0.90 -5.93
N ALA A 52 -2.13 0.13 -6.00
CA ALA A 52 -3.14 0.41 -4.98
C ALA A 52 -4.11 -0.77 -4.80
N MET A 53 -4.68 -1.29 -5.89
CA MET A 53 -5.57 -2.46 -5.85
C MET A 53 -4.85 -3.70 -5.32
N ASN A 54 -3.60 -3.93 -5.71
CA ASN A 54 -2.81 -5.05 -5.26
C ASN A 54 -2.46 -4.96 -3.77
N LEU A 55 -2.20 -3.76 -3.24
CA LEU A 55 -2.01 -3.54 -1.81
C LEU A 55 -3.33 -3.75 -1.05
N MET A 56 -4.45 -3.22 -1.55
CA MET A 56 -5.77 -3.42 -0.94
C MET A 56 -6.14 -4.90 -0.83
N ARG A 57 -5.88 -5.69 -1.89
CA ARG A 57 -6.12 -7.14 -1.89
C ARG A 57 -5.33 -7.85 -0.79
N ARG A 58 -4.09 -7.41 -0.53
CA ARG A 58 -3.23 -7.97 0.53
C ARG A 58 -3.73 -7.57 1.92
N LEU A 59 -4.18 -6.33 2.10
CA LEU A 59 -4.69 -5.87 3.38
C LEU A 59 -6.02 -6.52 3.76
N GLY A 60 -6.81 -6.93 2.77
CA GLY A 60 -8.14 -7.48 2.99
C GLY A 60 -9.15 -6.40 3.39
N PRO A 61 -10.39 -6.79 3.69
CA PRO A 61 -11.41 -5.82 4.10
C PRO A 61 -10.99 -5.12 5.39
N HIS A 62 -11.20 -3.80 5.43
CA HIS A 62 -11.05 -3.02 6.65
C HIS A 62 -12.02 -3.57 7.71
N ARG A 63 -11.48 -4.22 8.74
CA ARG A 63 -12.24 -4.49 9.95
C ARG A 63 -12.38 -3.16 10.68
N ALA A 64 -13.51 -2.49 10.47
CA ALA A 64 -13.88 -1.41 11.37
C ALA A 64 -14.02 -2.02 12.75
N ASP A 65 -13.18 -1.58 13.69
CA ASP A 65 -13.39 -1.90 15.09
C ASP A 65 -14.75 -1.32 15.49
N VAL A 66 -15.74 -2.20 15.62
CA VAL A 66 -17.02 -1.86 16.22
C VAL A 66 -16.74 -1.72 17.71
N SER A 67 -16.33 -0.51 18.11
CA SER A 67 -16.40 -0.10 19.50
C SER A 67 -17.88 0.09 19.83
N ALA A 68 -18.48 -0.93 20.44
CA ALA A 68 -19.78 -0.88 21.09
C ALA A 68 -19.66 -0.30 22.51
#